data_AF-A0A7S2QBF9-F1
#
_entry.id   AF-A0A7S2QBF9-F1
#
_cell.length_a   1.000
_cell.length_b   1.000
_cell.length_c   1.000
_cell.angle_alpha   90.00
_cell.angle_beta   90.00
_cell.angle_gamma   90.00
#
_symmetry.space_group_name_H-M   'P 1'
#
loop_
_entity.id
_entity.type
_entity.pdbx_description
1 polymer ?
#
loop_
_entity_poly.entity_id
_entity_poly.type
_entity_poly.pdbx_seq_one_letter_code
_entity_poly.pdbx_strand_id
1 'polypeptide(L)'
;MDADILCLVELDCFEEFREALGEQGYDAVFKGRPGKQDGCGIFWRRERFLAAAAPSSLTYAEPANDRIALAQPLRHLATDRAVLVVSTHLHWDQEAGHQVAEARELLSFAGQCEAAAGEAFAGSTVVAGDLNTTPGSEAYALLRESLLDAAGPYPTGAFTSLKPDVYYYARPRPSSKPAVHGGQGQAAWEEWHWQAGRKEVIDYIMFDAAALDLEEAVKLSR
;
A
#
# COMPACT_ATOMS: atom_id res chain seq x y z
N MET A 1 5.52 5.86 14.38
CA MET A 1 4.32 5.67 13.54
C MET A 1 3.26 5.00 14.37
N ASP A 2 2.03 5.48 14.33
CA ASP A 2 0.86 4.87 14.99
C ASP A 2 -0.05 4.20 13.95
N ALA A 3 0.56 3.49 12.98
CA ALA A 3 -0.14 2.88 11.86
C ALA A 3 -1.09 1.75 12.32
N ASP A 4 -2.19 1.56 11.62
CA ASP A 4 -3.05 0.40 11.84
C ASP A 4 -2.66 -0.77 10.94
N ILE A 5 -2.25 -0.44 9.71
CA ILE A 5 -1.82 -1.35 8.67
C ILE A 5 -0.56 -0.74 8.03
N LEU A 6 0.46 -1.56 7.80
CA LEU A 6 1.70 -1.20 7.11
C LEU A 6 1.91 -2.15 5.93
N CYS A 7 2.17 -1.59 4.75
CA CYS A 7 2.62 -2.35 3.59
C CYS A 7 4.07 -2.00 3.32
N LEU A 8 4.94 -3.01 3.33
CA LEU A 8 6.36 -2.87 3.03
C LEU A 8 6.69 -3.63 1.75
N VAL A 9 7.53 -3.03 0.92
CA VAL A 9 8.11 -3.61 -0.29
C VAL A 9 9.63 -3.63 -0.15
N GLU A 10 10.33 -4.39 -1.00
CA GLU A 10 11.77 -4.62 -0.87
C GLU A 10 12.18 -5.16 0.52
N LEU A 11 11.28 -5.92 1.16
CA LEU A 11 11.50 -6.41 2.51
C LEU A 11 12.34 -7.69 2.49
N ASP A 12 13.63 -7.58 2.78
CA ASP A 12 14.60 -8.69 2.89
C ASP A 12 14.84 -9.15 4.33
N CYS A 13 14.48 -8.32 5.32
CA CYS A 13 14.65 -8.53 6.75
C CYS A 13 13.30 -8.78 7.47
N PHE A 14 12.40 -9.57 6.86
CA PHE A 14 11.04 -9.79 7.37
C PHE A 14 11.00 -10.25 8.84
N GLU A 15 11.87 -11.18 9.24
CA GLU A 15 11.86 -11.71 10.61
C GLU A 15 12.18 -10.64 11.67
N GLU A 16 13.10 -9.73 11.36
CA GLU A 16 13.46 -8.61 12.25
C GLU A 16 12.29 -7.63 12.39
N PHE A 17 11.63 -7.29 11.28
CA PHE A 17 10.42 -6.46 11.30
C PHE A 17 9.26 -7.15 12.01
N ARG A 18 9.07 -8.46 11.81
CA ARG A 18 8.03 -9.25 12.47
C ARG A 18 8.23 -9.30 13.97
N GLU A 19 9.47 -9.46 14.44
CA GLU A 19 9.79 -9.42 15.87
C GLU A 19 9.55 -8.01 16.44
N ALA A 20 10.17 -6.99 15.86
CA ALA A 20 10.09 -5.62 16.37
C ALA A 20 8.67 -5.05 16.35
N LEU A 21 7.91 -5.23 15.25
CA LEU A 21 6.51 -4.80 15.18
C LEU A 21 5.58 -5.73 15.97
N GLY A 22 5.94 -7.00 16.11
CA GLY A 22 5.23 -7.96 16.95
C GLY A 22 5.20 -7.53 18.41
N GLU A 23 6.33 -7.05 18.94
CA GLU A 23 6.42 -6.44 20.29
C GLU A 23 5.51 -5.21 20.43
N GLN A 24 5.28 -4.48 19.34
CA GLN A 24 4.37 -3.32 19.27
C GLN A 24 2.90 -3.70 18.99
N GLY A 25 2.54 -4.98 19.03
CA GLY A 25 1.15 -5.42 18.89
C GLY A 25 0.71 -5.74 17.46
N TYR A 26 1.62 -5.78 16.49
CA TYR A 26 1.28 -6.15 15.12
C TYR A 26 1.30 -7.67 14.92
N ASP A 27 0.56 -8.12 13.92
CA ASP A 27 0.70 -9.41 13.26
C ASP A 27 1.08 -9.16 11.79
N ALA A 28 1.55 -10.17 11.08
CA ALA A 28 2.15 -9.98 9.78
C ALA A 28 2.03 -11.18 8.83
N VAL A 29 2.08 -10.86 7.54
CA VAL A 29 2.29 -11.83 6.46
C VAL A 29 3.37 -11.32 5.51
N PHE A 30 4.11 -12.26 4.91
CA PHE A 30 5.17 -11.99 3.95
C PHE A 30 5.11 -12.92 2.75
N LYS A 31 5.52 -12.40 1.59
CA LYS A 31 5.77 -13.16 0.38
C LYS A 31 7.06 -12.69 -0.28
N GLY A 32 8.04 -13.59 -0.32
CA GLY A 32 9.28 -13.38 -1.07
C GLY A 32 9.07 -13.41 -2.58
N ARG A 33 9.83 -12.59 -3.29
CA ARG A 33 9.89 -12.59 -4.76
C ARG A 33 10.58 -13.85 -5.28
N PRO A 34 10.15 -14.43 -6.42
CA PRO A 34 10.83 -15.56 -7.04
C PRO A 34 12.31 -15.26 -7.31
N GLY A 35 13.21 -16.07 -6.72
CA GLY A 35 14.65 -15.97 -6.95
C GLY A 35 15.32 -14.73 -6.35
N LYS A 36 14.66 -13.99 -5.46
CA LYS A 36 15.24 -12.83 -4.75
C LYS A 36 15.16 -13.02 -3.23
N GLN A 37 15.88 -12.19 -2.49
CA GLN A 37 15.92 -12.22 -1.01
C GLN A 37 14.80 -11.38 -0.38
N ASP A 38 14.28 -10.42 -1.11
CA ASP A 38 13.26 -9.47 -0.66
C ASP A 38 11.86 -9.84 -1.16
N GLY A 39 10.86 -9.16 -0.61
CA GLY A 39 9.45 -9.40 -0.91
C GLY A 39 8.52 -8.28 -0.48
N CYS A 40 7.23 -8.60 -0.43
CA CYS A 40 6.20 -7.73 0.13
C CYS A 40 5.75 -8.26 1.50
N GLY A 41 5.58 -7.35 2.45
CA GLY A 41 5.02 -7.61 3.77
C GLY A 41 3.76 -6.78 4.02
N ILE A 42 2.79 -7.35 4.74
CA ILE A 42 1.62 -6.65 5.27
C ILE A 42 1.59 -6.88 6.77
N PHE A 43 1.55 -5.80 7.55
CA PHE A 43 1.46 -5.83 9.01
C PHE A 43 0.18 -5.14 9.46
N TRP A 44 -0.48 -5.63 10.50
CA TRP A 44 -1.68 -5.00 11.06
C TRP A 44 -1.74 -5.10 12.58
N ARG A 45 -2.36 -4.12 13.24
CA ARG A 45 -2.58 -4.14 14.69
C ARG A 45 -3.54 -5.25 15.10
N ARG A 46 -3.08 -6.19 15.93
CA ARG A 46 -3.89 -7.30 16.46
C ARG A 46 -5.11 -6.84 17.25
N GLU A 47 -5.02 -5.68 17.90
CA GLU A 47 -6.13 -5.10 18.67
C GLU A 47 -7.22 -4.45 17.80
N ARG A 48 -6.93 -4.17 16.52
CA ARG A 48 -7.87 -3.53 15.60
C ARG A 48 -8.35 -4.43 14.48
N PHE A 49 -7.51 -5.36 14.02
CA PHE A 49 -7.81 -6.20 12.86
C PHE A 49 -7.52 -7.68 13.14
N LEU A 50 -8.37 -8.52 12.57
CA LEU A 50 -8.18 -9.97 12.46
C LEU A 50 -7.94 -10.34 10.99
N ALA A 51 -7.03 -11.28 10.74
CA ALA A 51 -6.92 -11.95 9.44
C ALA A 51 -8.16 -12.81 9.18
N ALA A 52 -9.03 -12.37 8.27
CA ALA A 52 -10.32 -12.98 8.01
C ALA A 52 -10.23 -14.25 7.15
N ALA A 53 -9.16 -14.37 6.37
CA ALA A 53 -8.84 -15.54 5.55
C ALA A 53 -7.31 -15.64 5.38
N ALA A 54 -6.85 -16.77 4.82
CA ALA A 54 -5.46 -16.94 4.45
C ALA A 54 -5.03 -15.89 3.40
N PRO A 55 -3.75 -15.48 3.40
CA PRO A 55 -3.21 -14.58 2.40
C PRO A 55 -3.20 -15.22 1.00
N SER A 56 -3.30 -14.39 -0.02
CA SER A 56 -3.15 -14.76 -1.42
C SER A 56 -1.95 -14.04 -2.03
N SER A 57 -1.31 -14.63 -3.03
CA SER A 57 -0.23 -13.96 -3.77
C SER A 57 -0.32 -14.19 -5.27
N LEU A 58 0.00 -13.16 -6.05
CA LEU A 58 0.23 -13.21 -7.48
C LEU A 58 1.74 -13.14 -7.74
N THR A 59 2.22 -13.91 -8.72
CA THR A 59 3.49 -13.64 -9.42
C THR A 59 3.11 -13.15 -10.81
N TYR A 60 3.61 -11.99 -11.20
CA TYR A 60 3.24 -11.36 -12.47
C TYR A 60 3.74 -12.18 -13.66
N ALA A 61 3.11 -12.02 -14.82
CA ALA A 61 3.57 -12.68 -16.03
C ALA A 61 4.90 -12.12 -16.54
N GLU A 62 5.55 -12.86 -17.44
CA GLU A 62 6.73 -12.38 -18.16
C GLU A 62 6.44 -11.04 -18.85
N PRO A 63 7.39 -10.09 -18.82
CA PRO A 63 8.78 -10.21 -18.35
C PRO A 63 9.00 -9.83 -16.87
N ALA A 64 7.94 -9.57 -16.11
CA ALA A 64 8.00 -9.16 -14.71
C ALA A 64 7.80 -10.33 -13.73
N ASN A 65 8.17 -11.55 -14.14
CA ASN A 65 7.95 -12.79 -13.37
C ASN A 65 8.72 -12.90 -12.05
N ASP A 66 9.59 -11.93 -11.74
CA ASP A 66 10.25 -11.78 -10.45
C ASP A 66 9.50 -10.83 -9.51
N ARG A 67 8.42 -10.19 -9.95
CA ARG A 67 7.54 -9.32 -9.15
C ARG A 67 6.38 -10.11 -8.56
N ILE A 68 5.85 -9.60 -7.43
CA ILE A 68 4.70 -10.22 -6.76
C ILE A 68 3.74 -9.16 -6.22
N ALA A 69 2.46 -9.55 -6.10
CA ALA A 69 1.49 -8.88 -5.23
C ALA A 69 1.09 -9.83 -4.09
N LEU A 70 0.96 -9.29 -2.89
CA LEU A 70 0.50 -9.99 -1.69
C LEU A 70 -0.82 -9.38 -1.23
N ALA A 71 -1.84 -10.19 -0.98
CA ALA A 71 -3.14 -9.75 -0.50
C ALA A 71 -3.50 -10.42 0.83
N GLN A 72 -4.03 -9.64 1.77
CA GLN A 72 -4.50 -10.10 3.07
C GLN A 72 -5.91 -9.55 3.34
N PRO A 73 -6.93 -10.41 3.38
CA PRO A 73 -8.26 -10.03 3.86
C PRO A 73 -8.23 -9.76 5.37
N LEU A 74 -8.59 -8.54 5.78
CA LEU A 74 -8.65 -8.12 7.18
C LEU A 74 -10.09 -7.73 7.57
N ARG A 75 -10.43 -7.96 8.83
CA ARG A 75 -11.71 -7.56 9.43
C ARG A 75 -11.45 -6.70 10.65
N HIS A 76 -12.00 -5.49 10.64
CA HIS A 76 -11.89 -4.53 11.74
C HIS A 76 -12.75 -5.01 12.92
N LEU A 77 -12.12 -5.25 14.07
CA LEU A 77 -12.72 -5.91 15.22
C LEU A 77 -13.87 -5.11 15.84
N ALA A 78 -13.76 -3.78 15.89
CA ALA A 78 -14.76 -2.95 16.56
C ALA A 78 -16.02 -2.70 15.71
N THR A 79 -15.90 -2.70 14.38
CA THR A 79 -17.01 -2.37 13.47
C THR A 79 -17.45 -3.53 12.59
N ASP A 80 -16.76 -4.66 12.68
CA ASP A 80 -16.96 -5.84 11.83
C ASP A 80 -16.83 -5.57 10.31
N ARG A 81 -16.17 -4.47 9.95
CA ARG A 81 -16.02 -4.06 8.54
C ARG A 81 -14.82 -4.77 7.93
N ALA A 82 -14.94 -5.14 6.67
CA ALA A 82 -13.91 -5.84 5.92
C ALA A 82 -13.06 -4.86 5.11
N VAL A 83 -11.80 -5.22 4.88
CA VAL A 83 -10.88 -4.53 3.97
C VAL A 83 -9.92 -5.55 3.37
N LEU A 84 -9.77 -5.55 2.05
CA LEU A 84 -8.74 -6.32 1.38
C LEU A 84 -7.50 -5.43 1.24
N VAL A 85 -6.40 -5.80 1.88
CA VAL A 85 -5.14 -5.05 1.77
C VAL A 85 -4.21 -5.75 0.79
N VAL A 86 -3.66 -5.02 -0.18
CA VAL A 86 -2.71 -5.51 -1.17
C VAL A 86 -1.41 -4.72 -1.07
N SER A 87 -0.27 -5.43 -1.03
CA SER A 87 1.08 -4.87 -1.10
C SER A 87 1.77 -5.37 -2.36
N THR A 88 2.35 -4.48 -3.17
CA THR A 88 3.04 -4.86 -4.42
C THR A 88 4.17 -3.90 -4.78
N HIS A 89 5.13 -4.39 -5.56
CA HIS A 89 6.21 -3.60 -6.15
C HIS A 89 6.30 -3.90 -7.65
N LEU A 90 5.80 -2.99 -8.48
CA LEU A 90 5.76 -3.16 -9.94
C LEU A 90 7.15 -3.00 -10.57
N HIS A 91 7.27 -3.39 -11.84
CA HIS A 91 8.54 -3.34 -12.56
C HIS A 91 9.14 -1.91 -12.58
N TRP A 92 10.45 -1.82 -12.35
CA TRP A 92 11.16 -0.55 -12.14
C TRP A 92 11.39 0.25 -13.43
N ASP A 93 11.55 -0.43 -14.57
CA ASP A 93 11.80 0.21 -15.85
C ASP A 93 10.49 0.76 -16.46
N GLN A 94 10.25 2.05 -16.24
CA GLN A 94 9.10 2.79 -16.77
C GLN A 94 9.08 2.88 -18.31
N GLU A 95 10.23 2.73 -18.97
CA GLU A 95 10.32 2.80 -20.44
C GLU A 95 9.98 1.47 -21.10
N ALA A 96 10.11 0.37 -20.36
CA ALA A 96 9.80 -0.97 -20.85
C ALA A 96 8.28 -1.24 -20.99
N GLY A 97 7.43 -0.41 -20.37
CA GLY A 97 5.97 -0.45 -20.52
C GLY A 97 5.29 -1.64 -19.84
N HIS A 98 5.98 -2.35 -18.95
CA HIS A 98 5.45 -3.54 -18.28
C HIS A 98 4.34 -3.21 -17.28
N GLN A 99 4.35 -2.01 -16.70
CA GLN A 99 3.45 -1.58 -15.64
C GLN A 99 1.97 -1.58 -16.09
N VAL A 100 1.68 -1.42 -17.39
CA VAL A 100 0.30 -1.51 -17.89
C VAL A 100 -0.24 -2.93 -17.79
N ALA A 101 0.57 -3.93 -18.17
CA ALA A 101 0.21 -5.33 -18.05
C ALA A 101 0.10 -5.73 -16.57
N GLU A 102 1.09 -5.35 -15.75
CA GLU A 102 1.09 -5.61 -14.31
C GLU A 102 -0.11 -4.94 -13.62
N ALA A 103 -0.49 -3.72 -13.99
CA ALA A 103 -1.68 -3.05 -13.45
C ALA A 103 -2.98 -3.80 -13.79
N ARG A 104 -3.12 -4.38 -15.01
CA ARG A 104 -4.27 -5.22 -15.35
C ARG A 104 -4.31 -6.49 -14.52
N GLU A 105 -3.16 -7.15 -14.36
CA GLU A 105 -3.05 -8.36 -13.53
C GLU A 105 -3.34 -8.06 -12.06
N LEU A 106 -2.85 -6.93 -11.54
CA LEU A 106 -3.09 -6.47 -10.18
C LEU A 106 -4.58 -6.24 -9.90
N LEU A 107 -5.28 -5.52 -10.78
CA LEU A 107 -6.72 -5.27 -10.64
C LEU A 107 -7.53 -6.58 -10.71
N SER A 108 -7.18 -7.47 -11.65
CA SER A 108 -7.81 -8.79 -11.78
C SER A 108 -7.58 -9.64 -10.51
N PHE A 109 -6.35 -9.66 -10.01
CA PHE A 109 -5.99 -10.38 -8.78
C PHE A 109 -6.71 -9.83 -7.54
N ALA A 110 -6.77 -8.50 -7.39
CA ALA A 110 -7.49 -7.86 -6.30
C ALA A 110 -8.98 -8.22 -6.34
N GLY A 111 -9.63 -8.11 -7.51
CA GLY A 111 -11.04 -8.48 -7.67
C GLY A 111 -11.32 -9.96 -7.39
N GLN A 112 -10.41 -10.87 -7.78
CA GLN A 112 -10.51 -12.29 -7.45
C GLN A 112 -10.37 -12.56 -5.95
N CYS A 113 -9.42 -11.89 -5.28
CA CYS A 113 -9.23 -12.01 -3.85
C CYS A 113 -10.43 -11.45 -3.08
N GLU A 114 -10.99 -10.33 -3.52
CA GLU A 114 -12.18 -9.72 -2.93
C GLU A 114 -13.38 -10.67 -3.03
N ALA A 115 -13.64 -11.19 -4.24
CA ALA A 115 -14.70 -12.16 -4.46
C ALA A 115 -14.52 -13.45 -3.63
N ALA A 116 -13.29 -13.94 -3.51
CA ALA A 116 -12.97 -15.14 -2.72
C ALA A 116 -13.11 -14.90 -1.20
N ALA A 117 -12.84 -13.69 -0.73
CA ALA A 117 -13.00 -13.31 0.68
C ALA A 117 -14.48 -13.11 1.07
N GLY A 118 -15.36 -12.88 0.08
CA GLY A 118 -16.81 -12.87 0.22
C GLY A 118 -17.43 -11.48 0.13
N GLU A 119 -18.77 -11.41 0.05
CA GLU A 119 -19.53 -10.17 -0.23
C GLU A 119 -19.23 -9.01 0.73
N ALA A 120 -18.84 -9.29 1.98
CA ALA A 120 -18.49 -8.26 2.94
C ALA A 120 -17.27 -7.42 2.51
N PHE A 121 -16.42 -7.96 1.64
CA PHE A 121 -15.22 -7.28 1.11
C PHE A 121 -15.50 -6.48 -0.16
N ALA A 122 -16.70 -6.56 -0.74
CA ALA A 122 -17.02 -5.91 -2.00
C ALA A 122 -16.73 -4.40 -1.95
N GLY A 123 -15.87 -3.92 -2.85
CA GLY A 123 -15.49 -2.51 -2.95
C GLY A 123 -14.68 -1.96 -1.77
N SER A 124 -13.97 -2.83 -1.04
CA SER A 124 -13.18 -2.48 0.16
C SER A 124 -11.68 -2.73 -0.01
N THR A 125 -11.20 -2.69 -1.25
CA THR A 125 -9.80 -2.94 -1.56
C THR A 125 -8.93 -1.71 -1.28
N VAL A 126 -7.76 -1.93 -0.66
CA VAL A 126 -6.65 -0.97 -0.54
C VAL A 126 -5.41 -1.61 -1.18
N VAL A 127 -4.77 -0.91 -2.09
CA VAL A 127 -3.51 -1.28 -2.73
C VAL A 127 -2.44 -0.29 -2.30
N ALA A 128 -1.33 -0.76 -1.75
CA ALA A 128 -0.21 0.07 -1.36
C ALA A 128 1.12 -0.48 -1.90
N GLY A 129 2.05 0.40 -2.22
CA GLY A 129 3.42 0.02 -2.58
C GLY A 129 4.06 0.94 -3.60
N ASP A 130 5.25 0.54 -4.05
CA ASP A 130 5.97 1.19 -5.13
C ASP A 130 5.43 0.67 -6.47
N LEU A 131 4.62 1.49 -7.13
CA LEU A 131 3.99 1.11 -8.38
C LEU A 131 4.84 1.50 -9.59
N ASN A 132 6.02 2.10 -9.40
CA ASN A 132 6.92 2.54 -10.47
C ASN A 132 6.19 3.20 -11.64
N THR A 133 5.19 4.01 -11.31
CA THR A 133 4.29 4.64 -12.28
C THR A 133 4.06 6.07 -11.85
N THR A 134 4.02 7.00 -12.79
CA THR A 134 3.84 8.42 -12.49
C THR A 134 2.40 8.87 -12.73
N PRO A 135 1.90 9.91 -12.04
CA PRO A 135 0.60 10.47 -12.34
C PRO A 135 0.56 10.93 -13.80
N GLY A 136 -0.38 10.38 -14.58
CA GLY A 136 -0.52 10.66 -16.01
C GLY A 136 0.05 9.60 -16.94
N SER A 137 0.75 8.57 -16.43
CA SER A 137 1.09 7.39 -17.21
C SER A 137 -0.16 6.55 -17.54
N GLU A 138 -0.07 5.67 -18.55
CA GLU A 138 -1.16 4.75 -18.90
C GLU A 138 -1.47 3.77 -17.76
N ALA A 139 -0.45 3.23 -17.09
CA ALA A 139 -0.62 2.31 -15.97
C ALA A 139 -1.31 2.99 -14.78
N TYR A 140 -0.94 4.24 -14.47
CA TYR A 140 -1.62 5.02 -13.44
C TYR A 140 -3.08 5.29 -13.82
N ALA A 141 -3.35 5.70 -15.06
CA ALA A 141 -4.70 5.94 -15.55
C ALA A 141 -5.58 4.68 -15.44
N LEU A 142 -5.02 3.51 -15.78
CA LEU A 142 -5.71 2.23 -15.68
C LEU A 142 -6.06 1.87 -14.22
N LEU A 143 -5.12 2.01 -13.28
CA LEU A 143 -5.40 1.78 -11.86
C LEU A 143 -6.50 2.72 -11.35
N ARG A 144 -6.48 3.96 -11.83
CA ARG A 144 -7.43 5.02 -11.51
C ARG A 144 -8.83 4.80 -12.08
N GLU A 145 -9.05 3.82 -12.96
CA GLU A 145 -10.38 3.43 -13.43
C GLU A 145 -11.22 2.77 -12.31
N SER A 146 -10.57 2.08 -11.36
CA SER A 146 -11.24 1.37 -10.26
C SER A 146 -10.84 1.85 -8.88
N LEU A 147 -9.66 2.47 -8.73
CA LEU A 147 -9.14 2.89 -7.43
C LEU A 147 -8.95 4.42 -7.38
N LEU A 148 -9.27 5.02 -6.23
CA LEU A 148 -8.85 6.36 -5.91
C LEU A 148 -7.45 6.34 -5.31
N ASP A 149 -6.67 7.37 -5.61
CA ASP A 149 -5.37 7.66 -5.00
C ASP A 149 -5.63 8.54 -3.78
N ALA A 150 -5.19 8.07 -2.61
CA ALA A 150 -5.34 8.73 -1.33
C ALA A 150 -4.63 10.09 -1.26
N ALA A 151 -3.62 10.34 -2.11
CA ALA A 151 -2.88 11.60 -2.15
C ALA A 151 -3.62 12.77 -2.80
N GLY A 152 -4.65 12.50 -3.60
CA GLY A 152 -5.39 13.53 -4.30
C GLY A 152 -4.60 14.18 -5.45
N PRO A 153 -5.13 15.26 -6.06
CA PRO A 153 -4.62 15.75 -7.33
C PRO A 153 -3.22 16.34 -7.21
N TYR A 154 -2.27 15.77 -7.95
CA TYR A 154 -0.95 16.34 -8.16
C TYR A 154 -1.06 17.56 -9.07
N PRO A 155 -0.44 18.71 -8.73
CA PRO A 155 -0.38 19.83 -9.66
C PRO A 155 0.23 19.38 -11.01
N THR A 156 -0.25 19.94 -12.12
CA THR A 156 0.37 19.70 -13.43
C THR A 156 1.86 20.11 -13.38
N GLY A 157 2.77 19.17 -13.62
CA GLY A 157 4.22 19.40 -13.50
C GLY A 157 4.76 19.35 -12.06
N ALA A 158 3.98 18.90 -11.07
CA ALA A 158 4.48 18.66 -9.72
C ALA A 158 5.23 17.35 -9.63
N PHE A 159 6.54 17.47 -9.76
CA PHE A 159 7.52 16.48 -9.36
C PHE A 159 7.79 16.66 -7.85
N THR A 160 6.97 16.05 -6.99
CA THR A 160 7.23 16.10 -5.54
C THR A 160 8.19 14.98 -5.16
N SER A 161 9.46 15.34 -4.94
CA SER A 161 10.52 14.51 -4.35
C SER A 161 10.43 14.38 -2.83
N LEU A 162 9.22 14.21 -2.35
CA LEU A 162 9.05 13.53 -1.09
C LEU A 162 8.55 12.17 -1.63
N LYS A 163 9.19 11.01 -1.39
CA LYS A 163 8.82 10.20 -0.22
C LYS A 163 8.11 11.11 0.76
N PRO A 164 6.82 11.42 0.52
CA PRO A 164 6.07 12.05 1.56
C PRO A 164 6.09 10.94 2.59
N ASP A 165 6.53 11.26 3.79
CA ASP A 165 6.22 10.44 4.93
C ASP A 165 4.67 10.51 5.13
N VAL A 166 3.89 10.19 4.09
CA VAL A 166 2.44 10.27 4.02
C VAL A 166 1.95 8.85 3.91
N TYR A 167 1.55 8.38 5.07
CA TYR A 167 0.89 7.11 5.27
C TYR A 167 -0.59 7.43 5.39
N TYR A 168 -1.41 6.83 4.53
CA TYR A 168 -2.84 7.03 4.52
C TYR A 168 -3.51 5.96 5.40
N TYR A 169 -4.38 6.41 6.28
CA TYR A 169 -5.24 5.55 7.10
C TYR A 169 -6.60 5.51 6.43
N ALA A 170 -7.03 4.37 5.91
CA ALA A 170 -8.43 4.16 5.54
C ALA A 170 -9.20 3.81 6.83
N ARG A 171 -10.11 4.69 7.27
CA ARG A 171 -10.94 4.48 8.47
C ARG A 171 -12.42 4.33 8.07
N PRO A 172 -13.20 3.44 8.71
CA PRO A 172 -14.64 3.36 8.48
C PRO A 172 -15.43 4.54 9.09
N ARG A 173 -16.34 5.19 8.31
CA ARG A 173 -17.16 6.38 8.71
C ARG A 173 -17.85 6.27 10.08
N PRO A 174 -17.63 7.25 10.99
CA PRO A 174 -18.54 7.61 12.09
C PRO A 174 -18.96 9.10 12.07
N SER A 175 -20.05 9.45 12.76
CA SER A 175 -20.66 10.79 12.81
C SER A 175 -19.93 11.80 13.73
N SER A 176 -19.54 12.94 13.14
CA SER A 176 -19.28 14.30 13.71
C SER A 176 -18.07 14.61 14.65
N LYS A 177 -17.00 15.18 14.04
CA LYS A 177 -16.10 16.35 14.35
C LYS A 177 -15.26 16.53 15.66
N PRO A 178 -14.10 17.28 15.61
CA PRO A 178 -12.80 16.88 16.21
C PRO A 178 -12.08 17.96 17.09
N ALA A 179 -10.83 17.71 17.53
CA ALA A 179 -9.84 18.73 17.97
C ALA A 179 -8.36 18.29 17.85
N VAL A 180 -7.42 19.26 17.89
CA VAL A 180 -6.08 19.35 17.23
C VAL A 180 -4.90 19.59 18.21
N HIS A 181 -3.64 19.39 17.73
CA HIS A 181 -2.30 19.97 18.09
C HIS A 181 -1.35 19.04 18.89
N GLY A 182 -0.02 18.94 18.72
CA GLY A 182 1.03 19.56 17.87
C GLY A 182 2.44 19.34 18.51
N GLY A 183 3.56 19.46 17.76
CA GLY A 183 4.91 19.74 18.31
C GLY A 183 6.08 18.77 17.98
N GLN A 184 7.26 19.31 17.61
CA GLN A 184 8.39 18.72 16.85
C GLN A 184 9.62 18.25 17.67
N GLY A 185 10.51 17.45 17.05
CA GLY A 185 11.94 17.30 17.40
C GLY A 185 12.71 16.27 16.53
N GLN A 186 13.63 16.73 15.67
CA GLN A 186 14.41 15.93 14.70
C GLN A 186 15.76 15.41 15.26
N ALA A 187 16.11 14.17 14.90
CA ALA A 187 17.48 13.64 14.97
C ALA A 187 17.93 13.18 13.57
N ALA A 188 19.16 13.52 13.20
CA ALA A 188 19.74 13.27 11.88
C ALA A 188 20.17 11.80 11.72
N TRP A 189 19.79 11.18 10.61
CA TRP A 189 20.24 9.84 10.19
C TRP A 189 20.71 9.87 8.74
N GLU A 190 21.65 8.98 8.43
CA GLU A 190 22.62 8.97 7.33
C GLU A 190 22.02 8.97 5.91
N GLU A 191 22.82 9.45 4.93
CA GLU A 191 22.43 9.71 3.54
C GLU A 191 21.89 8.47 2.81
N TRP A 192 20.61 8.54 2.45
CA TRP A 192 19.93 7.62 1.55
C TRP A 192 20.48 7.74 0.11
N HIS A 193 20.57 6.62 -0.61
CA HIS A 193 20.91 6.56 -2.04
C HIS A 193 19.91 7.38 -2.88
N TRP A 194 20.20 8.66 -3.08
CA TRP A 194 19.46 9.55 -3.95
C TRP A 194 20.02 9.44 -5.38
N GLN A 195 19.20 9.04 -6.35
CA GLN A 195 19.54 9.28 -7.76
C GLN A 195 19.36 10.77 -8.05
N ALA A 196 20.48 11.49 -8.09
CA ALA A 196 20.50 12.93 -8.37
C ALA A 196 19.76 13.25 -9.68
N GLY A 197 18.61 13.92 -9.58
CA GLY A 197 17.91 14.52 -10.71
C GLY A 197 16.54 13.92 -11.05
N ARG A 198 16.15 12.77 -10.48
CA ARG A 198 14.82 12.17 -10.74
C ARG A 198 13.90 12.38 -9.53
N LYS A 199 12.73 12.97 -9.75
CA LYS A 199 11.78 13.39 -8.70
C LYS A 199 10.38 12.90 -9.03
N GLU A 200 10.10 11.61 -8.87
CA GLU A 200 8.83 11.02 -9.30
C GLU A 200 7.96 10.60 -8.12
N VAL A 201 6.64 10.68 -8.29
CA VAL A 201 5.69 10.03 -7.39
C VAL A 201 5.46 8.64 -7.95
N ILE A 202 5.90 7.63 -7.21
CA ILE A 202 5.80 6.21 -7.60
C ILE A 202 5.22 5.33 -6.49
N ASP A 203 5.26 5.81 -5.24
CA ASP A 203 4.62 5.18 -4.09
C ASP A 203 3.18 5.66 -3.94
N TYR A 204 2.24 4.73 -3.82
CA TYR A 204 0.82 5.07 -3.67
C TYR A 204 0.15 4.27 -2.56
N ILE A 205 -0.90 4.86 -2.01
CA ILE A 205 -2.00 4.11 -1.38
C ILE A 205 -3.24 4.40 -2.21
N MET A 206 -3.68 3.40 -2.95
CA MET A 206 -4.89 3.44 -3.75
C MET A 206 -6.00 2.65 -3.05
N PHE A 207 -7.25 3.04 -3.21
CA PHE A 207 -8.38 2.39 -2.53
C PHE A 207 -9.66 2.43 -3.35
N ASP A 208 -10.52 1.44 -3.18
CA ASP A 208 -11.87 1.45 -3.73
C ASP A 208 -12.78 2.33 -2.85
N ALA A 209 -13.38 3.34 -3.47
CA ALA A 209 -14.23 4.32 -2.80
C ALA A 209 -15.68 3.86 -2.59
N ALA A 210 -16.04 2.66 -3.02
CA ALA A 210 -17.37 2.11 -2.80
C ALA A 210 -17.63 1.82 -1.30
N ALA A 211 -16.65 1.30 -0.57
CA ALA A 211 -16.78 0.98 0.85
C ALA A 211 -15.82 1.75 1.79
N LEU A 212 -14.87 2.53 1.25
CA LEU A 212 -13.86 3.25 2.01
C LEU A 212 -13.90 4.75 1.72
N ASP A 213 -13.51 5.56 2.72
CA ASP A 213 -13.46 7.02 2.60
C ASP A 213 -12.11 7.61 3.00
N LEU A 214 -11.77 8.66 2.23
CA LEU A 214 -10.77 9.68 2.47
C LEU A 214 -10.99 10.47 3.78
N GLU A 215 -10.20 10.23 4.82
CA GLU A 215 -10.31 10.90 6.12
C GLU A 215 -9.41 12.14 6.25
N GLU A 216 -8.12 11.91 6.49
CA GLU A 216 -7.12 12.96 6.62
C GLU A 216 -5.77 12.38 6.16
N ALA A 217 -5.08 13.11 5.28
CA ALA A 217 -3.73 12.76 4.90
C ALA A 217 -2.78 13.16 6.04
N VAL A 218 -2.13 12.18 6.68
CA VAL A 218 -1.16 12.46 7.73
C VAL A 218 0.19 12.72 7.08
N LYS A 219 0.69 13.97 7.18
CA LYS A 219 2.11 14.23 6.97
C LYS A 219 2.85 13.85 8.23
N LEU A 220 3.62 12.77 8.22
CA LEU A 220 4.58 12.55 9.30
C LEU A 220 5.60 13.68 9.20
N SER A 221 5.66 14.51 10.23
CA SER A 221 6.76 15.47 10.36
C SER A 221 8.03 14.67 10.62
N ARG A 222 9.03 14.85 9.77
CA ARG A 222 10.42 14.46 10.07
C ARG A 222 10.85 15.05 11.40
#